data_AF-A0A7K8CBZ0-F1
#
_entry.id   AF-A0A7K8CBZ0-F1
#
_cell.length_a   1.000
_cell.length_b   1.000
_cell.length_c   1.000
_cell.angle_alpha   90.00
_cell.angle_beta   90.00
_cell.angle_gamma   90.00
#
_symmetry.space_group_name_H-M   'P 1'
#
loop_
_entity.id
_entity.type
_entity.pdbx_description
1 polymer ?
#
loop_
_entity_poly.entity_id
_entity_poly.type
_entity_poly.pdbx_seq_one_letter_code
_entity_poly.pdbx_strand_id
1 'polypeptide(L)'
;LPEVWRLYFASVRAATFRNWPFTEGCACTPERWEPDDDPLEEHKKHSADCGFLSLQKEPANLTVQEFLKLDKLRMRKALKKEVSQKMTKVEDKAKMQRCGIKNL
;
A
#
# COMPACT_ATOMS: atom_id res chain seq x y z
N LEU A 1 -8.91 13.59 14.15
CA LEU A 1 -8.80 13.28 12.71
C LEU A 1 -9.26 11.84 12.47
N PRO A 2 -9.92 11.54 11.34
CA PRO A 2 -10.22 10.18 10.93
C PRO A 2 -8.98 9.28 11.01
N GLU A 3 -9.16 8.01 11.38
CA GLU A 3 -8.03 7.08 11.54
C GLU A 3 -7.16 6.97 10.29
N VAL A 4 -7.81 6.93 9.12
CA VAL A 4 -7.13 6.89 7.82
C VAL A 4 -6.20 8.09 7.56
N TRP A 5 -6.51 9.24 8.16
CA TRP A 5 -5.68 10.45 8.02
C TRP A 5 -4.55 10.50 9.04
N ARG A 6 -4.57 9.68 10.09
CA ARG A 6 -3.45 9.61 11.05
C ARG A 6 -2.16 9.12 10.39
N LEU A 7 -2.23 8.32 9.31
CA LEU A 7 -1.06 7.80 8.59
C LEU A 7 -0.24 8.87 7.85
N TYR A 8 -0.75 10.09 7.70
CA TYR A 8 0.02 11.20 7.14
C TYR A 8 1.14 11.67 8.07
N PHE A 9 1.03 11.40 9.38
CA PHE A 9 2.07 11.70 10.36
C PHE A 9 3.15 10.61 10.38
N ALA A 10 4.41 11.03 10.29
CA ALA A 10 5.55 10.10 10.29
C ALA A 10 5.61 9.25 11.57
N SER A 11 5.32 9.84 12.73
CA SER A 11 5.28 9.15 14.02
C SER A 11 4.27 8.00 14.05
N VAL A 12 3.09 8.20 13.46
CA VAL A 12 2.05 7.17 13.37
C VAL A 12 2.50 6.02 12.47
N ARG A 13 3.19 6.31 11.35
CA ARG A 13 3.78 5.27 10.50
C ARG A 13 4.89 4.51 11.21
N ALA A 14 5.80 5.21 11.90
CA ALA A 14 6.86 4.57 12.66
C ALA A 14 6.30 3.61 13.73
N ALA A 15 5.21 4.00 14.40
CA ALA A 15 4.55 3.16 15.41
C ALA A 15 3.92 1.87 14.86
N THR A 16 3.80 1.69 13.53
CA THR A 16 3.30 0.43 12.96
C THR A 16 4.37 -0.67 12.89
N PHE A 17 5.65 -0.32 13.01
CA PHE A 17 6.76 -1.28 12.98
C PHE A 17 6.88 -1.98 14.33
N ARG A 18 6.09 -3.04 14.53
CA ARG A 18 6.25 -3.95 15.68
C ARG A 18 7.24 -5.04 15.30
N ASN A 19 8.28 -5.22 16.12
CA ASN A 19 9.30 -6.27 15.94
C ASN A 19 10.08 -6.16 14.62
N TRP A 20 10.52 -4.94 14.27
CA TRP A 20 11.46 -4.71 13.17
C TRP A 20 12.92 -4.91 13.64
N PRO A 21 13.83 -5.49 12.83
CA PRO A 21 13.62 -6.04 11.48
C PRO A 21 12.73 -7.29 11.51
N PHE A 22 11.95 -7.53 10.44
CA PHE A 22 11.11 -8.72 10.36
C PHE A 22 12.00 -9.97 10.23
N THR A 23 12.31 -10.60 11.36
CA THR A 23 13.24 -11.73 11.44
C THR A 23 12.64 -13.07 10.99
N GLU A 24 11.32 -13.12 10.79
CA GLU A 24 10.59 -14.29 10.29
C GLU A 24 9.76 -13.89 9.06
N GLY A 25 9.39 -14.87 8.22
CA GLY A 25 8.62 -14.69 6.98
C GLY A 25 7.22 -14.11 7.20
N CYS A 26 7.17 -12.84 7.57
CA CYS A 26 5.98 -12.08 7.88
C CYS A 26 5.17 -11.86 6.59
N ALA A 27 3.92 -12.34 6.56
CA ALA A 27 3.02 -12.17 5.42
C ALA A 27 2.71 -10.70 5.07
N CYS A 28 3.14 -9.75 5.91
CA CYS A 28 2.93 -8.32 5.73
C CYS A 28 3.92 -7.66 4.75
N THR A 29 5.05 -8.30 4.47
CA THR A 29 6.03 -7.86 3.45
C THR A 29 6.32 -9.02 2.50
N PRO A 30 5.62 -9.10 1.35
CA PRO A 30 5.92 -10.10 0.32
C PRO A 30 7.34 -9.95 -0.23
N GLU A 31 7.89 -8.73 -0.22
CA GLU A 31 9.31 -8.46 -0.48
C GLU A 31 10.15 -8.70 0.78
N ARG A 32 11.16 -9.57 0.67
CA ARG A 32 12.18 -9.75 1.71
C ARG A 32 13.07 -8.51 1.71
N TRP A 33 12.92 -7.64 2.70
CA TRP A 33 13.84 -6.51 2.89
C TRP A 33 15.23 -7.03 3.27
N GLU A 34 16.24 -6.54 2.57
CA GLU A 34 17.65 -6.76 2.89
C GLU A 34 18.17 -5.60 3.77
N PRO A 35 19.17 -5.82 4.63
CA PRO A 35 19.71 -4.76 5.50
C PRO A 35 20.24 -3.54 4.74
N ASP A 36 20.67 -3.74 3.50
CA ASP A 36 21.25 -2.71 2.63
C ASP A 36 20.22 -2.03 1.72
N ASP A 37 18.94 -2.44 1.77
CA ASP A 37 17.88 -1.82 0.99
C ASP A 37 17.60 -0.39 1.48
N ASP A 38 17.61 0.58 0.55
CA ASP A 38 17.14 1.94 0.83
C ASP A 38 15.60 2.01 0.69
N PRO A 39 14.86 2.38 1.76
CA PRO A 39 13.40 2.40 1.72
C PRO A 39 12.80 3.37 0.70
N LEU A 40 13.50 4.47 0.39
CA LEU A 40 13.00 5.46 -0.56
C LEU A 40 13.22 5.00 -2.00
N GLU A 41 14.36 4.40 -2.30
CA GLU A 41 14.66 3.86 -3.63
C GLU A 41 13.77 2.66 -3.97
N GLU A 42 13.56 1.72 -3.04
CA GLU A 42 12.60 0.62 -3.28
C GLU A 42 11.17 1.15 -3.47
N HIS A 43 10.75 2.18 -2.73
CA HIS A 43 9.45 2.83 -2.98
C HIS A 43 9.37 3.40 -4.40
N LYS A 44 10.39 4.15 -4.86
CA LYS A 44 10.42 4.72 -6.22
C LYS A 44 10.34 3.64 -7.29
N LYS A 45 11.05 2.52 -7.11
CA LYS A 45 11.08 1.40 -8.05
C LYS A 45 9.71 0.72 -8.20
N HIS A 46 9.01 0.47 -7.10
CA HIS A 46 7.73 -0.26 -7.12
C HIS A 46 6.49 0.64 -7.23
N SER A 47 6.64 1.94 -6.96
CA SER A 47 5.52 2.89 -6.86
C SER A 47 5.91 4.32 -7.26
N ALA A 48 6.58 4.45 -8.41
CA ALA A 48 7.00 5.74 -8.98
C ALA A 48 5.86 6.77 -9.10
N ASP A 49 4.60 6.33 -9.25
CA ASP A 49 3.41 7.18 -9.36
C ASP A 49 2.79 7.58 -7.99
N CYS A 50 3.52 7.40 -6.89
CA CYS A 50 3.03 7.73 -5.55
C CYS A 50 2.96 9.24 -5.31
N GLY A 51 1.77 9.75 -5.01
CA GLY A 51 1.57 11.19 -4.74
C GLY A 51 2.36 11.72 -3.53
N PHE A 52 2.82 10.86 -2.63
CA PHE A 52 3.72 11.24 -1.54
C PHE A 52 5.14 11.55 -2.02
N LEU A 53 5.65 10.84 -3.04
CA LEU A 53 6.98 11.08 -3.60
C LEU A 53 7.08 12.45 -4.29
N SER A 54 5.95 13.01 -4.73
CA SER A 54 5.88 14.32 -5.39
C SER A 54 5.72 15.50 -4.42
N LEU A 55 5.68 15.28 -3.11
CA LEU A 55 5.53 16.35 -2.14
C LEU A 55 6.82 17.17 -2.03
N GLN A 56 6.68 18.49 -2.16
CA GLN A 56 7.80 19.44 -2.02
C GLN A 56 8.01 19.92 -0.58
N LYS A 57 7.11 19.57 0.33
CA LYS A 57 7.13 19.97 1.73
C LYS A 57 6.54 18.88 2.61
N GLU A 58 6.82 18.95 3.90
CA GLU A 58 6.29 17.99 4.87
C GLU A 58 4.76 17.97 4.87
N PRO A 59 4.12 16.80 5.10
CA PRO A 59 2.67 16.69 5.18
C PRO A 59 2.02 17.64 6.18
N ALA A 60 2.72 17.98 7.28
CA ALA A 60 2.24 18.91 8.30
C ALA A 60 2.12 20.36 7.79
N ASN A 61 2.87 20.73 6.74
CA ASN A 61 2.91 22.07 6.17
C ASN A 61 2.04 22.22 4.90
N LEU A 62 1.23 21.20 4.59
CA LEU A 62 0.26 21.27 3.50
C LEU A 62 -0.90 22.18 3.89
N THR A 63 -1.33 23.01 2.95
CA THR A 63 -2.64 23.66 3.02
C THR A 63 -3.73 22.58 2.95
N VAL A 64 -4.91 22.89 3.46
CA VAL A 64 -6.08 21.99 3.37
C VAL A 64 -6.36 21.58 1.92
N GLN A 65 -6.21 22.49 0.96
CA GLN A 65 -6.40 22.19 -0.46
C GLN A 65 -5.36 21.18 -0.98
N GLU A 66 -4.07 21.34 -0.67
CA GLU A 66 -3.03 20.39 -1.07
C GLU A 66 -3.25 19.01 -0.42
N PHE A 67 -3.61 19.00 0.87
CA PHE A 67 -3.93 17.78 1.60
C PHE A 67 -5.10 17.03 0.96
N LEU A 68 -6.20 17.72 0.63
CA LEU A 68 -7.36 17.08 0.01
C LEU A 68 -7.06 16.57 -1.40
N LYS A 69 -6.18 17.25 -2.17
CA LYS A 69 -5.69 16.73 -3.44
C LYS A 69 -4.91 15.43 -3.24
N LEU A 70 -4.04 15.36 -2.25
CA LEU A 70 -3.27 14.16 -1.91
C LEU A 70 -4.19 13.02 -1.43
N ASP A 71 -5.18 13.31 -0.58
CA ASP A 71 -6.15 12.31 -0.09
C ASP A 71 -7.02 11.76 -1.22
N LYS A 72 -7.40 12.59 -2.20
CA LYS A 72 -8.08 12.12 -3.42
C LYS A 72 -7.25 11.10 -4.21
N LEU A 73 -5.92 11.30 -4.31
CA LEU A 73 -5.03 10.32 -4.94
C LEU A 73 -4.99 9.01 -4.15
N ARG A 74 -4.89 9.09 -2.82
CA ARG A 74 -4.93 7.92 -1.92
C ARG A 74 -6.23 7.14 -2.10
N MET A 75 -7.39 7.82 -2.09
CA MET A 75 -8.69 7.19 -2.27
C MET A 75 -8.79 6.48 -3.61
N ARG A 76 -8.33 7.11 -4.70
CA ARG A 76 -8.31 6.48 -6.04
C ARG A 76 -7.48 5.21 -6.05
N LYS A 77 -6.28 5.23 -5.46
CA LYS A 77 -5.41 4.04 -5.37
C LYS A 77 -6.05 2.94 -4.51
N ALA A 78 -6.66 3.30 -3.38
CA ALA A 78 -7.34 2.34 -2.50
C ALA A 78 -8.50 1.63 -3.22
N LEU A 79 -9.35 2.39 -3.93
CA LEU A 79 -10.44 1.82 -4.72
C LEU A 79 -9.94 0.91 -5.85
N LYS A 80 -8.90 1.35 -6.59
CA LYS A 80 -8.31 0.54 -7.66
C LYS A 80 -7.75 -0.79 -7.11
N LYS A 81 -7.09 -0.75 -5.94
CA LYS A 81 -6.58 -1.96 -5.27
C LYS A 81 -7.71 -2.88 -4.83
N GLU A 82 -8.76 -2.34 -4.21
CA GLU A 82 -9.91 -3.13 -3.77
C GLU A 82 -10.63 -3.81 -4.95
N VAL A 83 -10.85 -3.08 -6.04
CA VAL A 83 -11.45 -3.64 -7.27
C VAL A 83 -10.58 -4.74 -7.85
N SER A 84 -9.26 -4.52 -7.97
CA SER A 84 -8.33 -5.53 -8.46
C SER A 84 -8.32 -6.80 -7.59
N GLN A 85 -8.30 -6.65 -6.27
CA GLN A 85 -8.37 -7.78 -5.34
C GLN A 85 -9.69 -8.56 -5.41
N LYS A 86 -10.81 -7.87 -5.65
CA LYS A 86 -12.10 -8.54 -5.86
C LYS A 86 -12.13 -9.28 -7.19
N MET A 87 -11.59 -8.70 -8.25
CA MET A 87 -11.47 -9.35 -9.56
C MET A 87 -10.65 -10.65 -9.49
N THR A 88 -9.46 -10.63 -8.86
CA THR A 88 -8.63 -11.84 -8.74
C THR A 88 -9.34 -12.95 -7.97
N LYS A 89 -10.03 -12.62 -6.87
CA LYS A 89 -10.84 -13.59 -6.11
C LYS A 89 -11.96 -14.21 -6.95
N VAL A 90 -12.59 -13.44 -7.84
CA VAL A 90 -13.62 -13.94 -8.75
C VAL A 90 -13.00 -14.86 -9.80
N GLU A 91 -11.88 -14.47 -10.40
CA GLU A 91 -11.15 -15.29 -11.37
C GLU A 91 -10.69 -16.63 -10.77
N ASP A 92 -10.16 -16.61 -9.55
CA ASP A 92 -9.69 -17.82 -8.86
C ASP A 92 -10.85 -18.77 -8.57
N LYS A 93 -11.99 -18.24 -8.09
CA LYS A 93 -13.20 -19.06 -7.92
C LYS A 93 -13.69 -19.65 -9.25
N ALA A 94 -13.67 -18.87 -10.33
CA ALA A 94 -14.06 -19.35 -11.65
C ALA A 94 -13.13 -20.46 -12.16
N LYS A 95 -11.80 -20.33 -11.95
CA LYS A 95 -10.81 -21.37 -12.29
C LYS A 95 -11.07 -22.66 -11.50
N MET A 96 -11.32 -22.56 -10.20
CA MET A 96 -11.63 -23.71 -9.35
C MET A 96 -12.88 -24.45 -9.83
N GLN A 97 -13.95 -23.71 -10.13
CA GLN A 97 -15.19 -24.30 -10.64
C GLN A 97 -15.00 -24.98 -11.99
N ARG A 98 -14.24 -24.34 -12.90
CA ARG A 98 -13.93 -24.93 -14.21
C ARG A 98 -13.10 -26.20 -14.10
N CYS A 99 -12.16 -26.27 -13.15
CA CYS A 99 -11.39 -27.47 -12.87
C CYS A 99 -12.30 -28.61 -12.40
N GLY A 100 -13.22 -28.30 -11.48
CA GLY A 100 -14.22 -29.26 -10.99
C GLY A 100 -15.07 -29.86 -12.10
N ILE A 101 -15.62 -29.03 -13.01
CA ILE A 101 -16.46 -29.50 -14.13
C ILE A 101 -15.70 -30.41 -15.09
N LYS A 102 -14.41 -30.15 -15.33
CA LYS A 102 -13.58 -30.98 -16.24
C LYS A 102 -13.22 -32.36 -15.67
N ASN A 103 -13.30 -32.51 -14.35
CA ASN A 103 -12.91 -33.73 -13.64
C ASN A 103 -14.13 -34.61 -13.30
N LEU A 104 -15.31 -34.27 -13.82
CA LEU A 104 -16.55 -35.07 -13.80
C LEU A 104 -16.68 -35.82 -15.13
#